data_AF-A0A978VZA2-F1
#
_entry.id   AF-A0A978VZA2-F1
#
_cell.length_a   1.000
_cell.length_b   1.000
_cell.length_c   1.000
_cell.angle_alpha   90.00
_cell.angle_beta   90.00
_cell.angle_gamma   90.00
#
_symmetry.space_group_name_H-M   'P 1'
#
loop_
_entity.id
_entity.type
_entity.pdbx_description
1 polymer ?
#
loop_
_entity_poly.entity_id
_entity_poly.type
_entity_poly.pdbx_seq_one_letter_code
_entity_poly.pdbx_strand_id
1 'polypeptide(L)'
;MTLMNDNMDTVMLTMWNQFVNNECTQILNITNRKPIIIGCRLKVSSYNGISLSTKSSSSFVIEPEIPQAAALSIWYNANAEKAMDIICGRIGLETKSLSTLPSVEDIITIKMIDNQLNTRRSFWINGHIKVTNLIQPFWYLSCEKCTKATGYEFEQRFNCLYCRHDQVKAMPRCRVIVDLIDESSSLNATLFRNQAENFLGCTAYELMNKSDGDFVKDIEKIAILSSSHKLLIQVKASKHEYRDITRWKYTILSVCDTISK
;
A
#
# COMPACT_ATOMS: atom_id res chain seq x y z
N MET A 1 -13.73 8.19 -4.24
CA MET A 1 -14.53 7.32 -5.13
C MET A 1 -13.65 6.23 -5.71
N THR A 2 -14.22 5.09 -6.09
CA THR A 2 -13.48 3.97 -6.71
C THR A 2 -13.77 3.95 -8.20
N LEU A 3 -12.72 3.89 -9.02
CA LEU A 3 -12.80 3.76 -10.48
C LEU A 3 -12.45 2.33 -10.88
N MET A 4 -13.04 1.83 -11.96
CA MET A 4 -12.76 0.51 -12.53
C MET A 4 -12.57 0.62 -14.04
N ASN A 5 -11.61 -0.13 -14.59
CA ASN A 5 -11.41 -0.26 -16.04
C ASN A 5 -12.01 -1.57 -16.58
N ASP A 6 -11.91 -1.76 -17.90
CA ASP A 6 -12.32 -2.96 -18.64
C ASP A 6 -11.49 -4.22 -18.33
N ASN A 7 -10.40 -4.09 -17.57
CA ASN A 7 -9.58 -5.20 -17.07
C ASN A 7 -9.94 -5.63 -15.63
N MET A 8 -11.02 -5.08 -15.04
CA MET A 8 -11.40 -5.28 -13.63
C MET A 8 -10.43 -4.70 -12.59
N ASP A 9 -9.47 -3.88 -13.01
CA ASP A 9 -8.58 -3.19 -12.07
C ASP A 9 -9.32 -2.03 -11.41
N THR A 10 -9.13 -1.87 -10.09
CA THR A 10 -9.73 -0.78 -9.34
C THR A 10 -8.68 0.23 -8.86
N VAL A 11 -9.03 1.50 -8.92
CA VAL A 11 -8.18 2.61 -8.48
C VAL A 11 -8.98 3.58 -7.63
N MET A 12 -8.40 4.00 -6.50
CA MET A 12 -9.02 4.99 -5.62
C MET A 12 -8.74 6.40 -6.16
N LEU A 13 -9.79 7.18 -6.42
CA LEU A 13 -9.71 8.60 -6.75
C LEU A 13 -10.15 9.47 -5.56
N THR A 14 -9.27 10.35 -5.13
CA THR A 14 -9.52 11.37 -4.10
C THR A 14 -9.67 12.76 -4.74
N MET A 15 -10.85 13.35 -4.62
CA MET A 15 -11.12 14.71 -5.08
C MET A 15 -10.97 15.70 -3.92
N TRP A 16 -10.53 16.92 -4.22
CA TRP A 16 -10.26 17.98 -3.24
C TRP A 16 -10.92 19.31 -3.64
N ASN A 17 -11.19 20.16 -2.66
CA ASN A 17 -11.64 21.55 -2.86
C ASN A 17 -12.90 21.65 -3.73
N GLN A 18 -12.90 22.56 -4.71
CA GLN A 18 -14.02 22.81 -5.63
C GLN A 18 -14.52 21.56 -6.36
N PHE A 19 -13.64 20.57 -6.61
CA PHE A 19 -14.02 19.32 -7.26
C PHE A 19 -14.96 18.46 -6.42
N VAL A 20 -14.98 18.66 -5.09
CA VAL A 20 -15.92 17.99 -4.19
C VAL A 20 -17.34 18.56 -4.36
N ASN A 21 -17.47 19.88 -4.46
CA ASN A 21 -18.79 20.51 -4.51
C ASN A 21 -19.42 20.43 -5.91
N ASN A 22 -18.59 20.41 -6.95
CA ASN A 22 -19.05 20.45 -8.34
C ASN A 22 -19.13 19.03 -8.93
N GLU A 23 -18.01 18.49 -9.39
CA GLU A 23 -17.97 17.22 -10.14
C GLU A 23 -18.31 16.02 -9.25
N CYS A 24 -17.82 15.98 -8.00
CA CYS A 24 -18.12 14.86 -7.11
C CYS A 24 -19.62 14.79 -6.80
N THR A 25 -20.28 15.92 -6.53
CA THR A 25 -21.74 15.98 -6.33
C THR A 25 -22.50 15.51 -7.58
N GLN A 26 -22.10 15.97 -8.77
CA GLN A 26 -22.70 15.53 -10.03
C GLN A 26 -22.58 14.01 -10.22
N ILE A 27 -21.39 13.45 -9.99
CA ILE A 27 -21.13 12.01 -10.09
C ILE A 27 -21.94 11.24 -9.04
N LEU A 28 -22.04 11.73 -7.81
CA LEU A 28 -22.81 11.09 -6.74
C LEU A 28 -24.30 10.98 -7.09
N ASN A 29 -24.88 12.01 -7.68
CA ASN A 29 -26.29 12.02 -8.09
C ASN A 29 -26.62 10.95 -9.14
N ILE A 30 -25.66 10.61 -10.00
CA ILE A 30 -25.83 9.61 -11.07
C ILE A 30 -25.10 8.30 -10.79
N THR A 31 -24.52 8.13 -9.59
CA THR A 31 -23.68 6.95 -9.23
C THR A 31 -24.43 5.63 -9.37
N ASN A 32 -25.76 5.62 -9.18
CA ASN A 32 -26.59 4.43 -9.38
C ASN A 32 -26.55 3.91 -10.81
N ARG A 33 -26.31 4.78 -11.80
CA ARG A 33 -26.16 4.44 -13.23
C ARG A 33 -24.73 4.05 -13.61
N LYS A 34 -23.79 4.09 -12.66
CA LYS A 34 -22.37 3.77 -12.87
C LYS A 34 -21.77 4.60 -14.02
N PRO A 35 -21.71 5.93 -13.83
CA PRO A 35 -21.34 6.85 -14.89
C PRO A 35 -19.89 6.63 -15.33
N ILE A 36 -19.64 6.81 -16.62
CA ILE A 36 -18.28 6.79 -17.16
C ILE A 36 -17.73 8.21 -17.09
N ILE A 37 -16.49 8.32 -16.61
CA ILE A 37 -15.82 9.60 -16.47
C ILE A 37 -14.46 9.57 -17.15
N ILE A 38 -14.05 10.72 -17.69
CA ILE A 38 -12.67 10.97 -18.12
C ILE A 38 -12.08 11.97 -17.14
N GLY A 39 -10.97 11.59 -16.51
CA GLY A 39 -10.19 12.46 -15.64
C GLY A 39 -8.87 12.86 -16.32
N CYS A 40 -8.62 14.16 -16.43
CA CYS A 40 -7.39 14.69 -17.03
C CYS A 40 -6.50 15.32 -15.96
N ARG A 41 -5.18 15.23 -16.17
CA ARG A 41 -4.14 15.88 -15.34
C ARG A 41 -4.25 15.53 -13.84
N LEU A 42 -4.60 14.29 -13.55
CA LEU A 42 -4.66 13.79 -12.18
C LEU A 42 -3.25 13.59 -11.61
N LYS A 43 -3.11 13.77 -10.30
CA LYS A 43 -1.91 13.39 -9.55
C LYS A 43 -1.98 11.90 -9.25
N VAL A 44 -1.03 11.16 -9.78
CA VAL A 44 -0.78 9.78 -9.35
C VAL A 44 -0.08 9.81 -8.00
N SER A 45 -0.57 9.01 -7.06
CA SER A 45 -0.01 8.79 -5.74
C SER A 45 0.14 7.30 -5.52
N SER A 46 1.36 6.84 -5.29
CA SER A 46 1.72 5.42 -5.16
C SER A 46 1.76 4.93 -3.69
N TYR A 47 1.05 5.60 -2.77
CA TYR A 47 1.07 5.20 -1.36
C TYR A 47 0.09 4.04 -1.10
N ASN A 48 0.61 2.82 -0.91
CA ASN A 48 -0.16 1.57 -0.73
C ASN A 48 -1.03 1.21 -1.95
N GLY A 49 -0.44 1.23 -3.15
CA GLY A 49 -1.13 1.01 -4.42
C GLY A 49 -1.22 2.30 -5.25
N ILE A 50 -1.75 2.18 -6.48
CA ILE A 50 -2.01 3.36 -7.32
C ILE A 50 -3.31 4.00 -6.85
N SER A 51 -3.19 5.26 -6.45
CA SER A 51 -4.33 6.14 -6.20
C SER A 51 -4.19 7.40 -7.05
N LEU A 52 -5.33 7.95 -7.42
CA LEU A 52 -5.42 9.20 -8.16
C LEU A 52 -5.91 10.29 -7.20
N SER A 53 -5.41 11.50 -7.39
CA SER A 53 -5.88 12.67 -6.66
C SER A 53 -5.97 13.89 -7.56
N THR A 54 -6.90 14.78 -7.29
CA THR A 54 -7.05 16.01 -8.07
C THR A 54 -5.95 17.02 -7.75
N LYS A 55 -5.45 17.70 -8.77
CA LYS A 55 -4.65 18.94 -8.69
C LYS A 55 -5.55 20.12 -9.04
N SER A 56 -5.08 21.34 -8.80
CA SER A 56 -5.78 22.56 -9.25
C SER A 56 -6.01 22.60 -10.77
N SER A 57 -5.13 21.96 -11.55
CA SER A 57 -5.22 21.89 -13.03
C SER A 57 -5.94 20.65 -13.56
N SER A 58 -6.52 19.82 -12.68
CA SER A 58 -7.30 18.65 -13.10
C SER A 58 -8.64 19.07 -13.70
N SER A 59 -9.19 18.23 -14.58
CA SER A 59 -10.51 18.43 -15.16
C SER A 59 -11.21 17.08 -15.36
N PHE A 60 -12.54 17.09 -15.33
CA PHE A 60 -13.35 15.89 -15.55
C PHE A 60 -14.38 16.13 -16.65
N VAL A 61 -14.66 15.07 -17.41
CA VAL A 61 -15.80 14.99 -18.32
C VAL A 61 -16.64 13.81 -17.86
N ILE A 62 -17.91 14.05 -17.58
CA ILE A 62 -18.85 13.06 -17.08
C ILE A 62 -19.74 12.64 -18.25
N GLU A 63 -19.92 11.33 -18.43
CA GLU A 63 -20.68 10.72 -19.54
C GLU A 63 -20.28 11.26 -20.92
N PRO A 64 -19.00 11.10 -21.32
CA PRO A 64 -18.54 11.59 -22.62
C PRO A 64 -19.16 10.79 -23.77
N GLU A 65 -19.60 11.49 -24.81
CA GLU A 65 -20.14 10.89 -26.04
C GLU A 65 -19.02 10.45 -26.99
N ILE A 66 -18.22 9.46 -26.56
CA ILE A 66 -17.12 8.90 -27.35
C ILE A 66 -17.22 7.36 -27.46
N PRO A 67 -16.69 6.75 -28.55
CA PRO A 67 -16.77 5.31 -28.75
C PRO A 67 -16.20 4.48 -27.60
N GLN A 68 -15.14 4.95 -26.95
CA GLN A 68 -14.49 4.28 -25.83
C GLN A 68 -15.39 4.21 -24.60
N ALA A 69 -16.18 5.25 -24.34
CA ALA A 69 -17.13 5.27 -23.25
C ALA A 69 -18.32 4.35 -23.55
N ALA A 70 -18.82 4.34 -24.80
CA ALA A 70 -19.84 3.38 -25.20
C ALA A 70 -19.36 1.92 -25.03
N ALA A 71 -18.12 1.62 -25.44
CA ALA A 71 -17.53 0.30 -25.28
C ALA A 71 -17.41 -0.13 -23.80
N LEU A 72 -16.92 0.76 -22.93
CA LEU A 72 -16.80 0.49 -21.50
C LEU A 72 -18.16 0.31 -20.82
N SER A 73 -19.20 1.02 -21.29
CA SER A 73 -20.58 0.84 -20.82
C SER A 73 -21.13 -0.54 -21.18
N ILE A 74 -20.95 -0.96 -22.42
CA ILE A 74 -21.35 -2.31 -22.89
C ILE A 74 -20.60 -3.38 -22.09
N TRP A 75 -19.29 -3.22 -21.91
CA TRP A 75 -18.48 -4.13 -21.12
C TRP A 75 -18.96 -4.23 -19.66
N TYR A 76 -19.24 -3.09 -19.02
CA TYR A 76 -19.72 -3.08 -17.63
C TYR A 76 -21.06 -3.81 -17.50
N ASN A 77 -22.00 -3.56 -18.41
CA ASN A 77 -23.30 -4.23 -18.40
C ASN A 77 -23.18 -5.76 -18.58
N ALA A 78 -22.22 -6.23 -19.38
CA ALA A 78 -21.94 -7.65 -19.53
C ALA A 78 -21.28 -8.31 -18.30
N ASN A 79 -20.64 -7.52 -17.43
CA ASN A 79 -19.85 -8.01 -16.30
C ASN A 79 -20.31 -7.45 -14.93
N ALA A 80 -21.51 -6.86 -14.87
CA ALA A 80 -21.95 -6.04 -13.75
C ALA A 80 -21.95 -6.77 -12.39
N GLU A 81 -22.32 -8.05 -12.38
CA GLU A 81 -22.34 -8.87 -11.15
C GLU A 81 -20.93 -9.03 -10.57
N LYS A 82 -19.96 -9.47 -11.40
CA LYS A 82 -18.56 -9.62 -11.00
C LYS A 82 -17.92 -8.30 -10.59
N ALA A 83 -18.19 -7.23 -11.34
CA ALA A 83 -17.69 -5.90 -11.03
C ALA A 83 -18.21 -5.39 -9.67
N MET A 84 -19.49 -5.63 -9.37
CA MET A 84 -20.09 -5.24 -8.10
C MET A 84 -19.56 -6.05 -6.92
N ASP A 85 -19.28 -7.33 -7.10
CA ASP A 85 -18.66 -8.16 -6.05
C ASP A 85 -17.24 -7.68 -5.69
N ILE A 86 -16.47 -7.23 -6.69
CA ILE A 86 -15.15 -6.61 -6.51
C ILE A 86 -15.26 -5.27 -5.77
N ILE A 87 -16.18 -4.39 -6.21
CA ILE A 87 -16.36 -3.05 -5.61
C ILE A 87 -16.87 -3.13 -4.17
N CYS A 88 -17.76 -4.10 -3.87
CA CYS A 88 -18.33 -4.31 -2.53
C CYS A 88 -17.41 -5.11 -1.59
N GLY A 89 -16.22 -5.53 -2.07
CA GLY A 89 -15.26 -6.28 -1.26
C GLY A 89 -15.74 -7.69 -0.85
N ARG A 90 -16.70 -8.28 -1.59
CA ARG A 90 -17.19 -9.65 -1.35
C ARG A 90 -16.23 -10.70 -1.92
N ILE A 91 -15.47 -10.33 -2.94
CA ILE A 91 -14.28 -11.06 -3.36
C ILE A 91 -13.11 -10.31 -2.74
N GLY A 92 -12.39 -10.96 -1.84
CA GLY A 92 -11.15 -10.46 -1.23
C GLY A 92 -10.03 -10.33 -2.25
N LEU A 93 -10.22 -9.48 -3.26
CA LEU A 93 -9.18 -9.10 -4.19
C LEU A 93 -8.43 -7.94 -3.56
N GLU A 94 -7.31 -8.33 -2.95
CA GLU A 94 -6.07 -7.60 -2.92
C GLU A 94 -6.10 -6.47 -3.95
N THR A 95 -5.96 -5.23 -3.50
CA THR A 95 -5.46 -4.17 -4.37
C THR A 95 -4.13 -4.69 -4.89
N LYS A 96 -4.11 -5.30 -6.07
CA LYS A 96 -2.90 -5.55 -6.85
C LYS A 96 -2.32 -4.16 -7.04
N SER A 97 -1.38 -3.82 -6.16
CA SER A 97 -0.51 -2.70 -6.34
C SER A 97 0.20 -2.98 -7.65
N LEU A 98 -0.31 -2.43 -8.76
CA LEU A 98 0.50 -2.21 -9.95
C LEU A 98 1.57 -1.18 -9.54
N SER A 99 2.56 -1.62 -8.77
CA SER A 99 3.86 -0.99 -8.79
C SER A 99 4.35 -1.18 -10.21
N THR A 100 4.23 -0.13 -11.04
CA THR A 100 4.90 -0.07 -12.33
C THR A 100 6.37 -0.41 -12.06
N LEU A 101 6.86 -1.52 -12.61
CA LEU A 101 8.25 -1.90 -12.44
C LEU A 101 9.11 -0.70 -12.88
N PRO A 102 10.10 -0.29 -12.07
CA PRO A 102 10.99 0.81 -12.42
C PRO A 102 11.75 0.49 -13.71
N SER A 103 12.09 1.53 -14.47
CA SER A 103 13.15 1.40 -15.46
C SER A 103 14.48 1.13 -14.75
N VAL A 104 15.46 0.51 -15.43
CA VAL A 104 16.77 0.22 -14.84
C VAL A 104 17.46 1.49 -14.32
N GLU A 105 17.18 2.63 -14.95
CA GLU A 105 17.73 3.95 -14.62
C GLU A 105 17.14 4.55 -13.33
N ASP A 106 15.96 4.09 -12.90
CA ASP A 106 15.29 4.57 -11.68
C ASP A 106 15.79 3.86 -10.40
N ILE A 107 16.50 2.74 -10.56
CA ILE A 107 17.08 1.95 -9.48
C ILE A 107 18.34 2.65 -8.98
N ILE A 108 18.42 2.86 -7.67
CA ILE A 108 19.58 3.47 -7.03
C ILE A 108 20.17 2.58 -5.96
N THR A 109 21.41 2.89 -5.59
CA THR A 109 22.06 2.29 -4.43
C THR A 109 21.65 2.98 -3.14
N ILE A 110 21.71 2.26 -2.03
CA ILE A 110 21.33 2.73 -0.70
C ILE A 110 22.13 3.98 -0.31
N LYS A 111 23.43 4.03 -0.63
CA LYS A 111 24.28 5.19 -0.33
C LYS A 111 23.84 6.48 -1.03
N MET A 112 23.12 6.38 -2.15
CA MET A 112 22.60 7.55 -2.89
C MET A 112 21.29 8.10 -2.32
N ILE A 113 20.63 7.37 -1.41
CA ILE A 113 19.34 7.78 -0.84
C ILE A 113 19.48 9.14 -0.16
N ASP A 114 20.48 9.31 0.72
CA ASP A 114 20.65 10.51 1.54
C ASP A 114 20.74 11.79 0.70
N ASN A 115 21.44 11.72 -0.44
CA ASN A 115 21.59 12.82 -1.38
C ASN A 115 20.27 13.21 -2.09
N GLN A 116 19.32 12.28 -2.14
CA GLN A 116 18.06 12.43 -2.88
C GLN A 116 16.84 12.53 -1.97
N LEU A 117 17.03 12.49 -0.65
CA LEU A 117 15.96 12.73 0.31
C LEU A 117 15.35 14.13 0.11
N ASN A 118 16.06 15.14 -0.38
CA ASN A 118 15.42 16.45 -0.58
C ASN A 118 14.46 16.48 -1.77
N THR A 119 14.64 15.62 -2.76
CA THR A 119 13.89 15.64 -4.03
C THR A 119 12.81 14.58 -4.11
N ARG A 120 13.06 13.37 -3.58
CA ARG A 120 12.10 12.26 -3.61
C ARG A 120 12.01 11.53 -2.28
N ARG A 121 10.90 10.82 -2.10
CA ARG A 121 10.56 10.08 -0.88
C ARG A 121 10.44 8.58 -1.10
N SER A 122 10.52 8.12 -2.34
CA SER A 122 10.39 6.72 -2.72
C SER A 122 11.53 6.35 -3.65
N PHE A 123 12.08 5.17 -3.46
CA PHE A 123 13.30 4.69 -4.11
C PHE A 123 13.12 3.23 -4.49
N TRP A 124 13.68 2.83 -5.62
CA TRP A 124 13.79 1.44 -6.03
C TRP A 124 15.23 0.99 -5.85
N ILE A 125 15.41 -0.15 -5.20
CA ILE A 125 16.73 -0.66 -4.80
C ILE A 125 16.77 -2.14 -5.18
N ASN A 126 17.90 -2.57 -5.71
CA ASN A 126 18.17 -3.98 -5.95
C ASN A 126 19.07 -4.51 -4.84
N GLY A 127 18.62 -5.49 -4.07
CA GLY A 127 19.35 -5.96 -2.90
C GLY A 127 18.72 -7.16 -2.19
N HIS A 128 19.22 -7.44 -1.00
CA HIS A 128 18.76 -8.54 -0.15
C HIS A 128 18.06 -8.01 1.09
N ILE A 129 17.07 -8.74 1.59
CA ILE A 129 16.40 -8.44 2.85
C ILE A 129 16.87 -9.45 3.89
N LYS A 130 17.41 -8.97 5.01
CA LYS A 130 17.85 -9.81 6.12
C LYS A 130 17.16 -9.41 7.42
N VAL A 131 16.65 -10.38 8.17
CA VAL A 131 16.21 -10.17 9.55
C VAL A 131 17.43 -10.29 10.46
N THR A 132 17.86 -9.20 11.09
CA THR A 132 19.05 -9.17 11.97
C THR A 132 18.71 -9.26 13.45
N ASN A 133 17.53 -8.82 13.85
CA ASN A 133 17.05 -8.92 15.23
C ASN A 133 15.82 -9.83 15.31
N LEU A 134 16.00 -11.03 15.84
CA LEU A 134 14.90 -12.01 16.04
C LEU A 134 14.10 -11.78 17.33
N ILE A 135 14.51 -10.85 18.19
CA ILE A 135 13.84 -10.54 19.47
C ILE A 135 12.89 -9.34 19.33
N GLN A 136 12.75 -8.80 18.12
CA GLN A 136 11.81 -7.71 17.86
C GLN A 136 10.35 -8.19 17.97
N PRO A 137 9.38 -7.29 18.26
CA PRO A 137 7.97 -7.68 18.21
C PRO A 137 7.49 -7.69 16.75
N PHE A 138 7.12 -8.89 16.28
CA PHE A 138 6.72 -9.16 14.90
C PHE A 138 5.26 -8.79 14.60
N TRP A 139 4.51 -8.41 15.62
CA TRP A 139 3.14 -7.96 15.50
C TRP A 139 2.87 -6.83 16.49
N TYR A 140 1.80 -6.09 16.24
CA TYR A 140 1.28 -5.06 17.14
C TYR A 140 -0.23 -4.94 16.97
N LEU A 141 -0.93 -4.46 18.01
CA LEU A 141 -2.35 -4.15 17.92
C LEU A 141 -2.55 -2.77 17.31
N SER A 142 -3.56 -2.65 16.45
CA SER A 142 -3.89 -1.42 15.74
C SER A 142 -5.40 -1.24 15.60
N CYS A 143 -5.83 -0.02 15.33
CA CYS A 143 -7.20 0.25 14.92
C CYS A 143 -7.56 -0.50 13.63
N GLU A 144 -8.67 -1.24 13.63
CA GLU A 144 -9.14 -1.99 12.45
C GLU A 144 -9.38 -1.09 11.21
N LYS A 145 -9.73 0.18 11.41
CA LYS A 145 -10.03 1.14 10.34
C LYS A 145 -8.80 1.87 9.83
N CYS A 146 -8.05 2.55 10.71
CA CYS A 146 -6.95 3.42 10.31
C CYS A 146 -5.57 2.80 10.44
N THR A 147 -5.47 1.58 11.00
CA THR A 147 -4.23 0.82 11.17
C THR A 147 -3.15 1.48 12.04
N LYS A 148 -3.50 2.56 12.74
CA LYS A 148 -2.60 3.17 13.74
C LYS A 148 -2.51 2.27 14.97
N ALA A 149 -1.28 2.10 15.46
CA ALA A 149 -1.00 1.32 16.65
C ALA A 149 -1.83 1.79 17.84
N THR A 150 -2.23 0.85 18.68
CA THR A 150 -3.10 1.09 19.82
C THR A 150 -2.63 0.30 21.04
N GLY A 151 -2.96 0.80 22.23
CA GLY A 151 -2.62 0.16 23.51
C GLY A 151 -3.76 -0.67 24.11
N TYR A 152 -4.89 -0.79 23.42
CA TYR A 152 -6.02 -1.63 23.84
C TYR A 152 -5.75 -3.11 23.55
N GLU A 153 -6.42 -4.00 24.29
CA GLU A 153 -6.29 -5.45 24.17
C GLU A 153 -6.93 -6.01 22.89
N PHE A 154 -6.58 -7.24 22.52
CA PHE A 154 -7.13 -7.89 21.32
C PHE A 154 -8.66 -7.91 21.34
N GLU A 155 -9.28 -7.51 20.21
CA GLU A 155 -10.73 -7.36 20.04
C GLU A 155 -11.45 -6.35 20.94
N GLN A 156 -10.73 -5.68 21.84
CA GLN A 156 -11.30 -4.62 22.65
C GLN A 156 -11.81 -3.48 21.76
N ARG A 157 -13.05 -3.06 22.00
CA ARG A 157 -13.65 -1.91 21.33
C ARG A 157 -13.20 -0.62 21.99
N PHE A 158 -12.83 0.36 21.18
CA PHE A 158 -12.38 1.66 21.63
C PHE A 158 -12.75 2.77 20.65
N ASN A 159 -12.62 4.01 21.09
CA ASN A 159 -12.79 5.18 20.23
C ASN A 159 -11.40 5.62 19.74
N CYS A 160 -11.17 5.58 18.43
CA CYS A 160 -9.85 5.83 17.89
C CYS A 160 -9.55 7.33 17.80
N LEU A 161 -8.54 7.80 18.53
CA LEU A 161 -8.12 9.21 18.52
C LEU A 161 -7.57 9.67 17.16
N TYR A 162 -7.05 8.73 16.34
CA TYR A 162 -6.44 9.05 15.05
C TYR A 162 -7.46 9.24 13.93
N CYS A 163 -8.46 8.35 13.83
CA CYS A 163 -9.48 8.43 12.77
C CYS A 163 -10.87 8.84 13.26
N ARG A 164 -11.03 9.09 14.57
CA ARG A 164 -12.28 9.54 15.22
C ARG A 164 -13.49 8.65 14.94
N HIS A 165 -13.25 7.36 14.70
CA HIS A 165 -14.31 6.37 14.63
C HIS A 165 -14.52 5.74 16.01
N ASP A 166 -15.78 5.62 16.39
CA ASP A 166 -16.20 5.01 17.65
C ASP A 166 -16.38 3.50 17.51
N GLN A 167 -16.25 2.79 18.62
CA GLN A 167 -16.50 1.35 18.71
C GLN A 167 -15.68 0.48 17.74
N VAL A 168 -14.48 0.94 17.36
CA VAL A 168 -13.57 0.17 16.51
C VAL A 168 -12.82 -0.88 17.33
N LYS A 169 -12.51 -2.01 16.71
CA LYS A 169 -11.74 -3.08 17.35
C LYS A 169 -10.22 -2.88 17.25
N ALA A 170 -9.51 -3.33 18.26
CA ALA A 170 -8.06 -3.50 18.24
C ALA A 170 -7.70 -4.85 17.58
N MET A 171 -7.00 -4.78 16.45
CA MET A 171 -6.67 -5.92 15.59
C MET A 171 -5.16 -6.08 15.39
N PRO A 172 -4.63 -7.31 15.41
CA PRO A 172 -3.21 -7.58 15.25
C PRO A 172 -2.79 -7.31 13.81
N ARG A 173 -1.58 -6.76 13.65
CA ARG A 173 -0.94 -6.50 12.35
C ARG A 173 0.53 -6.90 12.40
N CYS A 174 1.02 -7.53 11.34
CA CYS A 174 2.43 -7.88 11.22
C CYS A 174 3.30 -6.64 11.02
N ARG A 175 4.49 -6.71 11.60
CA ARG A 175 5.56 -5.74 11.47
C ARG A 175 6.90 -6.46 11.53
N VAL A 176 7.77 -6.24 10.56
CA VAL A 176 9.13 -6.79 10.59
C VAL A 176 10.13 -5.70 10.31
N ILE A 177 11.10 -5.54 11.20
CA ILE A 177 12.27 -4.70 11.03
C ILE A 177 13.35 -5.58 10.38
N VAL A 178 13.85 -5.11 9.26
CA VAL A 178 14.82 -5.82 8.42
C VAL A 178 15.94 -4.87 8.05
N ASP A 179 17.09 -5.44 7.75
CA ASP A 179 18.17 -4.72 7.09
C ASP A 179 18.12 -5.04 5.60
N LEU A 180 17.92 -3.98 4.82
CA LEU A 180 18.05 -3.99 3.37
C LEU A 180 19.53 -3.82 3.04
N ILE A 181 20.09 -4.73 2.26
CA ILE A 181 21.53 -4.77 1.96
C ILE A 181 21.70 -4.74 0.44
N ASP A 182 22.46 -3.76 -0.06
CA ASP A 182 22.93 -3.74 -1.45
C ASP A 182 24.46 -3.80 -1.50
N GLU A 183 25.04 -3.70 -2.69
CA GLU A 183 26.50 -3.69 -2.86
C GLU A 183 27.20 -2.44 -2.27
N SER A 184 26.46 -1.40 -1.92
CA SER A 184 27.00 -0.13 -1.43
C SER A 184 26.97 0.00 0.10
N SER A 185 25.89 -0.45 0.74
CA SER A 185 25.63 -0.23 2.17
C SER A 185 24.44 -1.07 2.67
N SER A 186 24.07 -0.86 3.93
CA SER A 186 22.87 -1.45 4.53
C SER A 186 21.96 -0.37 5.11
N LEU A 187 20.65 -0.64 5.11
CA LEU A 187 19.61 0.28 5.54
C LEU A 187 18.59 -0.43 6.39
N ASN A 188 18.34 0.08 7.59
CA ASN A 188 17.27 -0.44 8.43
C ASN A 188 15.90 0.01 7.89
N ALA A 189 15.04 -0.94 7.58
CA ALA A 189 13.71 -0.71 7.02
C ALA A 189 12.65 -1.54 7.73
N THR A 190 11.37 -1.16 7.57
CA THR A 190 10.25 -1.87 8.18
C THR A 190 9.24 -2.33 7.13
N LEU A 191 8.85 -3.60 7.20
CA LEU A 191 7.71 -4.21 6.50
C LEU A 191 6.48 -4.10 7.41
N PHE A 192 5.32 -3.79 6.82
CA PHE A 192 4.05 -3.70 7.55
C PHE A 192 2.94 -4.47 6.83
N ARG A 193 1.97 -4.97 7.62
CA ARG A 193 0.72 -5.59 7.12
C ARG A 193 1.04 -6.71 6.13
N ASN A 194 0.36 -6.73 4.98
CA ASN A 194 0.48 -7.75 3.95
C ASN A 194 1.94 -7.95 3.49
N GLN A 195 2.76 -6.90 3.41
CA GLN A 195 4.17 -7.06 3.04
C GLN A 195 4.95 -7.84 4.09
N ALA A 196 4.63 -7.64 5.37
CA ALA A 196 5.22 -8.40 6.47
C ALA A 196 4.64 -9.83 6.53
N GLU A 197 3.34 -10.01 6.29
CA GLU A 197 2.70 -11.33 6.27
C GLU A 197 3.24 -12.20 5.13
N ASN A 198 3.34 -11.64 3.92
CA ASN A 198 3.92 -12.33 2.77
C ASN A 198 5.39 -12.67 3.00
N PHE A 199 6.16 -11.75 3.59
CA PHE A 199 7.55 -12.01 3.94
C PHE A 199 7.68 -13.11 4.98
N LEU A 200 6.83 -13.11 6.02
CA LEU A 200 6.86 -14.10 7.10
C LEU A 200 6.10 -15.41 6.80
N GLY A 201 5.36 -15.49 5.69
CA GLY A 201 4.49 -16.64 5.39
C GLY A 201 3.44 -16.95 6.47
N CYS A 202 3.06 -15.98 7.31
CA CYS A 202 2.08 -16.15 8.38
C CYS A 202 1.34 -14.85 8.69
N THR A 203 0.12 -14.99 9.21
CA THR A 203 -0.77 -13.87 9.54
C THR A 203 -0.47 -13.30 10.92
N ALA A 204 -0.87 -12.04 11.14
CA ALA A 204 -0.68 -11.40 12.44
C ALA A 204 -1.40 -12.13 13.60
N TYR A 205 -2.51 -12.80 13.29
CA TYR A 205 -3.26 -13.57 14.27
C TYR A 205 -2.54 -14.87 14.66
N GLU A 206 -1.92 -15.56 13.69
CA GLU A 206 -1.08 -16.72 13.97
C GLU A 206 0.13 -16.33 14.81
N LEU A 207 0.77 -15.20 14.49
CA LEU A 207 1.91 -14.67 15.27
C LEU A 207 1.56 -14.36 16.72
N MET A 208 0.35 -13.86 16.96
CA MET A 208 -0.12 -13.54 18.31
C MET A 208 -0.38 -14.82 19.13
N ASN A 209 -0.74 -15.92 18.49
CA ASN A 209 -1.12 -17.18 19.14
C ASN A 209 0.00 -18.24 19.16
N LYS A 210 1.08 -18.06 18.39
CA LYS A 210 2.25 -18.95 18.43
C LYS A 210 3.07 -18.73 19.71
N SER A 211 3.67 -19.81 20.22
CA SER A 211 4.67 -19.74 21.30
C SER A 211 6.00 -19.18 20.77
N ASP A 212 6.75 -18.45 21.61
CA ASP A 212 7.99 -17.77 21.19
C ASP A 212 9.04 -18.71 20.56
N GLY A 213 9.08 -19.99 20.97
CA GLY A 213 10.11 -20.95 20.54
C GLY A 213 9.89 -21.56 19.15
N ASP A 214 8.64 -21.81 18.74
CA ASP A 214 8.34 -22.37 17.42
C ASP A 214 8.46 -21.30 16.32
N PHE A 215 8.17 -20.06 16.68
CA PHE A 215 8.21 -18.92 15.78
C PHE A 215 9.63 -18.56 15.32
N VAL A 216 10.63 -18.62 16.20
CA VAL A 216 12.03 -18.30 15.87
C VAL A 216 12.58 -19.24 14.79
N LYS A 217 12.25 -20.55 14.85
CA LYS A 217 12.70 -21.54 13.84
C LYS A 217 12.08 -21.31 12.46
N ASP A 218 10.83 -20.87 12.41
CA ASP A 218 10.15 -20.53 11.16
C ASP A 218 10.77 -19.28 10.53
N ILE A 219 11.02 -18.23 11.33
CA ILE A 219 11.65 -16.99 10.86
C ILE A 219 13.07 -17.25 10.36
N GLU A 220 13.86 -18.07 11.05
CA GLU A 220 15.22 -18.40 10.61
C GLU A 220 15.22 -19.05 9.23
N LYS A 221 14.29 -19.97 8.96
CA LYS A 221 14.14 -20.59 7.63
C LYS A 221 13.72 -19.58 6.57
N ILE A 222 12.77 -18.71 6.90
CA ILE A 222 12.29 -17.65 5.99
C ILE A 222 13.41 -16.64 5.67
N ALA A 223 14.17 -16.22 6.69
CA ALA A 223 15.29 -15.31 6.54
C ALA A 223 16.40 -15.91 5.66
N ILE A 224 16.64 -17.22 5.75
CA ILE A 224 17.59 -17.93 4.89
C ILE A 224 17.09 -17.98 3.44
N LEU A 225 15.79 -18.21 3.19
CA LEU A 225 15.21 -18.27 1.85
C LEU A 225 15.24 -16.92 1.12
N SER A 226 14.92 -15.82 1.81
CA SER A 226 14.96 -14.45 1.27
C SER A 226 16.37 -13.93 0.97
N SER A 227 17.41 -14.66 1.39
CA SER A 227 18.82 -14.31 1.17
C SER A 227 19.40 -14.88 -0.13
N SER A 228 18.69 -15.77 -0.83
CA SER A 228 19.25 -16.59 -1.92
C SER A 228 19.43 -15.86 -3.26
N HIS A 229 18.66 -14.80 -3.51
CA HIS A 229 18.71 -14.03 -4.76
C HIS A 229 18.46 -12.54 -4.49
N LYS A 230 18.87 -11.69 -5.44
CA LYS A 230 18.60 -10.26 -5.36
C LYS A 230 17.11 -10.01 -5.60
N LEU A 231 16.56 -9.05 -4.87
CA LEU A 231 15.16 -8.64 -4.92
C LEU A 231 15.09 -7.17 -5.33
N LEU A 232 14.06 -6.84 -6.10
CA LEU A 232 13.73 -5.48 -6.47
C LEU A 232 12.75 -4.90 -5.43
N ILE A 233 13.21 -3.91 -4.68
CA ILE A 233 12.54 -3.46 -3.46
C ILE A 233 12.23 -1.98 -3.57
N GLN A 234 10.96 -1.64 -3.33
CA GLN A 234 10.52 -0.25 -3.25
C GLN A 234 10.53 0.22 -1.80
N VAL A 235 11.31 1.26 -1.50
CA VAL A 235 11.44 1.83 -0.15
C VAL A 235 10.93 3.26 -0.12
N LYS A 236 10.14 3.59 0.90
CA LYS A 236 9.70 4.95 1.21
C LYS A 236 10.45 5.51 2.41
N ALA A 237 10.99 6.70 2.27
CA ALA A 237 11.54 7.49 3.35
C ALA A 237 10.48 8.43 3.95
N SER A 238 10.36 8.44 5.27
CA SER A 238 9.48 9.32 6.03
C SER A 238 10.25 9.99 7.16
N LYS A 239 9.98 11.28 7.42
CA LYS A 239 10.53 11.96 8.59
C LYS A 239 9.76 11.50 9.82
N HIS A 240 10.50 11.15 10.86
CA HIS A 240 9.96 10.88 12.17
C HIS A 240 10.62 11.81 13.17
N GLU A 241 9.82 12.73 13.71
CA GLU A 241 10.25 13.67 14.74
C GLU A 241 9.80 13.15 16.09
N TYR A 242 10.75 12.94 16.99
CA TYR A 242 10.47 12.58 18.36
C TYR A 242 11.44 13.31 19.28
N ARG A 243 10.90 14.14 20.19
CA ARG A 243 11.67 14.96 21.15
C ARG A 243 12.79 15.75 20.46
N ASP A 244 12.43 16.54 19.44
CA ASP A 244 13.32 17.42 18.65
C ASP A 244 14.44 16.72 17.86
N ILE A 245 14.45 15.39 17.83
CA ILE A 245 15.34 14.60 16.97
C ILE A 245 14.55 14.16 15.74
N THR A 246 14.91 14.70 14.57
CA THR A 246 14.39 14.23 13.28
C THR A 246 15.24 13.06 12.79
N ARG A 247 14.63 11.89 12.61
CA ARG A 247 15.26 10.73 11.96
C ARG A 247 14.46 10.28 10.75
N TRP A 248 15.16 9.79 9.74
CA TRP A 248 14.53 9.12 8.61
C TRP A 248 14.12 7.70 9.01
N LYS A 249 12.87 7.35 8.74
CA LYS A 249 12.37 5.98 8.82
C LYS A 249 12.06 5.48 7.43
N TYR A 250 12.55 4.29 7.14
CA TYR A 250 12.40 3.63 5.86
C TYR A 250 11.35 2.52 5.97
N THR A 251 10.42 2.50 5.02
CA THR A 251 9.33 1.52 4.97
C THR A 251 9.33 0.85 3.61
N ILE A 252 9.37 -0.48 3.58
CA ILE A 252 9.27 -1.24 2.35
C ILE A 252 7.80 -1.26 1.90
N LEU A 253 7.57 -0.80 0.67
CA LEU A 253 6.25 -0.72 0.05
C LEU A 253 5.94 -1.94 -0.82
N SER A 254 6.96 -2.45 -1.52
CA SER A 254 6.84 -3.58 -2.43
C SER A 254 8.16 -4.35 -2.49
N VAL A 255 8.06 -5.65 -2.66
CA VAL A 255 9.17 -6.58 -2.91
C VAL A 255 8.77 -7.38 -4.15
N CYS A 256 9.64 -7.41 -5.15
CA CYS A 256 9.46 -8.18 -6.38
C CYS A 256 10.72 -9.00 -6.62
N ASP A 257 10.55 -10.22 -7.13
CA ASP A 257 11.69 -10.98 -7.62
C ASP A 257 12.29 -10.25 -8.82
N THR A 258 13.60 -10.07 -8.85
CA THR A 258 14.24 -9.62 -10.08
C THR A 258 14.04 -10.70 -11.12
N ILE A 259 13.42 -10.35 -12.25
CA ILE A 259 13.34 -11.23 -13.41
C ILE A 259 14.78 -11.59 -13.79
N SER A 260 15.19 -12.81 -13.45
CA SER A 260 16.41 -13.41 -13.97
C SER A 260 16.24 -13.45 -15.49
N LYS A 261 17.06 -12.67 -16.20
CA LYS A 261 17.24 -12.80 -17.64
C LYS A 261 17.71 -14.21 -17.99
#